data_AF-A0A349PWJ4-F1
#
_entry.id   AF-A0A349PWJ4-F1
#
_cell.length_a   1.000
_cell.length_b   1.000
_cell.length_c   1.000
_cell.angle_alpha   90.00
_cell.angle_beta   90.00
_cell.angle_gamma   90.00
#
_symmetry.space_group_name_H-M   'P 1'
#
loop_
_entity.id
_entity.type
_entity.pdbx_description
1 polymer ?
#
loop_
_entity_poly.entity_id
_entity_poly.type
_entity_poly.pdbx_seq_one_letter_code
_entity_poly.pdbx_strand_id
1 'polypeptide(L)'
;MKSNKMLMKQNNAGFTLVNVLIVIAVIAILSVGAYPVFSTLIEKSWEAADISGVRSAFDHVSAEALMGNKTATVTVDLKQKQADWQSMDPVNIRGIIHYKGADDTNNWKGVASPGGNCVVSYEEDVGVVLTWSGEAAAKPQYPFDTSVKDYFSLLYNTDFWKDGSLKTTNFEFDSRCPGSKYIPSLEKELEKLNNSLLQQENCTWAFLGNPYDGRESERYLFWTSLNTNEVGGGVKIPVIIQTGDGKYYVSHTTTGERENKDGKYIAVSKHLYNDQQYKSVLKAGEKYDSLTAAYVAYLLALEEYEKSALDSN
;
A
#
# COMPACT_ATOMS: atom_id res chain seq x y z
N MET A 1 36.91 -20.13 63.59
CA MET A 1 36.31 -20.14 62.24
C MET A 1 35.93 -18.70 61.87
N LYS A 2 36.69 -18.05 60.98
CA LYS A 2 36.36 -16.68 60.53
C LYS A 2 35.35 -16.80 59.39
N SER A 3 34.15 -16.28 59.62
CA SER A 3 33.07 -16.19 58.63
C SER A 3 33.37 -15.05 57.66
N ASN A 4 33.72 -15.38 56.42
CA ASN A 4 33.84 -14.41 55.34
C ASN A 4 32.44 -14.12 54.80
N LYS A 5 31.84 -13.02 55.24
CA LYS A 5 30.62 -12.45 54.64
C LYS A 5 31.00 -11.84 53.30
N MET A 6 30.70 -12.56 52.21
CA MET A 6 30.89 -12.07 50.85
C MET A 6 29.75 -11.07 50.56
N LEU A 7 30.08 -9.77 50.57
CA LEU A 7 29.15 -8.71 50.16
C LEU A 7 28.95 -8.80 48.63
N MET A 8 27.81 -9.32 48.19
CA MET A 8 27.38 -9.21 46.78
C MET A 8 27.12 -7.74 46.46
N LYS A 9 28.03 -7.14 45.69
CA LYS A 9 27.89 -5.79 45.14
C LYS A 9 26.81 -5.85 44.04
N GLN A 10 25.62 -5.34 44.31
CA GLN A 10 24.60 -5.13 43.28
C GLN A 10 25.07 -3.99 42.36
N ASN A 11 25.53 -4.36 41.16
CA ASN A 11 25.83 -3.42 40.09
C ASN A 11 24.50 -2.96 39.46
N ASN A 12 23.88 -1.93 40.03
CA ASN A 12 22.80 -1.23 39.34
C ASN A 12 23.42 -0.27 38.31
N ALA A 13 23.93 -0.83 37.21
CA ALA A 13 24.24 -0.05 36.03
C ALA A 13 22.89 0.42 35.44
N GLY A 14 22.55 1.70 35.66
CA GLY A 14 21.36 2.30 35.06
C GLY A 14 21.41 2.18 33.53
N PHE A 15 20.26 1.91 32.92
CA PHE A 15 20.13 1.91 31.46
C PHE A 15 20.62 3.26 30.92
N THR A 16 21.64 3.23 30.08
CA THR A 16 22.15 4.44 29.41
C THR A 16 21.22 4.82 28.26
N LEU A 17 21.21 6.12 27.91
CA LEU A 17 20.44 6.63 26.78
C LEU A 17 20.75 5.88 25.48
N VAL A 18 22.02 5.51 25.29
CA VAL A 18 22.52 4.74 24.15
C VAL A 18 21.90 3.33 24.12
N ASN A 19 21.79 2.67 25.27
CA ASN A 19 21.19 1.33 25.33
C ASN A 19 19.69 1.38 24.97
N VAL A 20 18.97 2.43 25.40
CA VAL A 20 17.57 2.64 25.01
C VAL A 20 17.45 2.93 23.51
N LEU A 21 18.34 3.75 22.93
CA LEU A 21 18.37 4.03 21.49
C LEU A 21 18.63 2.78 20.64
N ILE A 22 19.55 1.90 21.08
CA ILE A 22 19.83 0.63 20.41
C ILE A 22 18.60 -0.29 20.48
N VAL A 23 17.92 -0.38 21.62
CA VAL A 23 16.71 -1.21 21.76
C VAL A 23 15.57 -0.67 20.90
N ILE A 24 15.38 0.65 20.83
CA ILE A 24 14.38 1.29 19.94
C ILE A 24 14.72 1.01 18.48
N ALA A 25 15.99 1.12 18.08
CA ALA A 25 16.43 0.81 16.72
C ALA A 25 16.17 -0.66 16.35
N VAL A 26 16.46 -1.61 17.26
CA VAL A 26 16.18 -3.04 17.04
C VAL A 26 14.68 -3.33 16.97
N ILE A 27 13.86 -2.72 17.83
CA ILE A 27 12.40 -2.86 17.77
C ILE A 27 11.85 -2.27 16.47
N ALA A 28 12.36 -1.11 16.02
CA ALA A 28 11.98 -0.48 14.76
C ALA A 28 12.33 -1.35 13.55
N ILE A 29 13.52 -1.97 13.52
CA ILE A 29 13.91 -2.91 12.46
C ILE A 29 13.02 -4.16 12.45
N LEU A 30 12.73 -4.74 13.62
CA LEU A 30 11.87 -5.93 13.76
C LEU A 30 10.40 -5.67 13.45
N SER A 31 9.91 -4.44 13.63
CA SER A 31 8.51 -4.08 13.36
C SER A 31 8.24 -3.78 11.88
N VAL A 32 9.26 -3.45 11.10
CA VAL A 32 9.12 -3.13 9.66
C VAL A 32 9.13 -4.39 8.79
N GLY A 33 9.92 -5.42 9.11
CA GLY A 33 9.85 -6.74 8.44
C GLY A 33 8.60 -7.55 8.79
N ALA A 34 7.88 -7.15 9.84
CA ALA A 34 6.62 -7.73 10.24
C ALA A 34 5.45 -7.24 9.37
N TYR A 35 5.37 -5.98 8.94
CA TYR A 35 4.07 -5.46 8.48
C TYR A 35 3.42 -6.14 7.24
N PRO A 36 4.13 -6.42 6.13
CA PRO A 36 3.54 -7.07 4.94
C PRO A 36 3.40 -8.59 5.08
N VAL A 37 4.38 -9.21 5.75
CA VAL A 37 4.34 -10.62 6.10
C VAL A 37 3.24 -10.85 7.12
N PHE A 38 3.07 -9.97 8.11
CA PHE A 38 1.96 -10.02 9.06
C PHE A 38 0.64 -9.72 8.36
N SER A 39 0.49 -8.80 7.41
CA SER A 39 -0.82 -8.63 6.75
C SER A 39 -1.22 -9.87 5.95
N THR A 40 -0.28 -10.48 5.20
CA THR A 40 -0.52 -11.72 4.46
C THR A 40 -0.66 -12.93 5.39
N LEU A 41 0.12 -13.01 6.47
CA LEU A 41 0.03 -14.06 7.50
C LEU A 41 -1.23 -13.90 8.36
N ILE A 42 -1.68 -12.68 8.62
CA ILE A 42 -2.91 -12.37 9.32
C ILE A 42 -4.09 -12.75 8.42
N GLU A 43 -4.07 -12.40 7.14
CA GLU A 43 -5.08 -12.85 6.18
C GLU A 43 -5.12 -14.38 6.11
N LYS A 44 -3.96 -15.03 5.95
CA LYS A 44 -3.83 -16.50 6.05
C LYS A 44 -4.37 -17.05 7.36
N SER A 45 -4.15 -16.36 8.48
CA SER A 45 -4.63 -16.80 9.79
C SER A 45 -6.14 -16.63 9.93
N TRP A 46 -6.72 -15.59 9.34
CA TRP A 46 -8.15 -15.37 9.30
C TRP A 46 -8.83 -16.40 8.39
N GLU A 47 -8.32 -16.61 7.17
CA GLU A 47 -8.80 -17.66 6.27
C GLU A 47 -8.70 -19.05 6.91
N ALA A 48 -7.60 -19.37 7.60
CA ALA A 48 -7.44 -20.62 8.32
C ALA A 48 -8.43 -20.76 9.49
N ALA A 49 -8.69 -19.67 10.23
CA ALA A 49 -9.67 -19.65 11.30
C ALA A 49 -11.10 -19.82 10.76
N ASP A 50 -11.43 -19.18 9.64
CA ASP A 50 -12.72 -19.27 8.96
C ASP A 50 -12.96 -20.70 8.48
N ILE A 51 -11.99 -21.31 7.79
CA ILE A 51 -12.05 -22.72 7.36
C ILE A 51 -12.21 -23.66 8.56
N SER A 52 -11.49 -23.42 9.66
CA SER A 52 -11.63 -24.22 10.88
C SER A 52 -13.03 -24.10 11.48
N GLY A 53 -13.58 -22.89 11.55
CA GLY A 53 -14.95 -22.62 12.00
C GLY A 53 -15.98 -23.35 11.14
N VAL A 54 -15.83 -23.27 9.81
CA VAL A 54 -16.73 -23.94 8.86
C VAL A 54 -16.61 -25.46 8.95
N ARG A 55 -15.41 -26.03 9.17
CA ARG A 55 -15.24 -27.47 9.41
C ARG A 55 -15.92 -27.94 10.70
N SER A 56 -15.85 -27.14 11.76
CA SER A 56 -16.55 -27.43 13.02
C SER A 56 -18.07 -27.39 12.83
N ALA A 57 -18.57 -26.37 12.13
CA ALA A 57 -19.97 -26.24 11.75
C ALA A 57 -20.44 -27.41 10.87
N PHE A 58 -19.62 -27.84 9.91
CA PHE A 58 -19.86 -29.02 9.07
C PHE A 58 -20.02 -30.28 9.92
N ASP A 59 -19.09 -30.53 10.86
CA ASP A 59 -19.13 -31.72 11.71
C ASP A 59 -20.38 -31.71 12.60
N HIS A 60 -20.78 -30.55 13.12
CA HIS A 60 -22.01 -30.39 13.91
C HIS A 60 -23.28 -30.65 13.09
N VAL A 61 -23.43 -30.00 11.94
CA VAL A 61 -24.58 -30.19 11.03
C VAL A 61 -24.66 -31.63 10.53
N SER A 62 -23.52 -32.26 10.25
CA SER A 62 -23.47 -33.68 9.88
C SER A 62 -23.95 -34.60 11.01
N ALA A 63 -23.54 -34.33 12.25
CA ALA A 63 -23.99 -35.10 13.41
C ALA A 63 -25.49 -34.95 13.65
N GLU A 64 -26.03 -33.72 13.57
CA GLU A 64 -27.46 -33.45 13.68
C GLU A 64 -28.26 -34.19 12.61
N ALA A 65 -27.79 -34.16 11.35
CA ALA A 65 -28.43 -34.86 10.25
C ALA A 65 -28.42 -36.39 10.46
N LEU A 66 -27.33 -36.96 10.96
CA LEU A 66 -27.23 -38.39 11.32
C LEU A 66 -28.17 -38.77 12.47
N MET A 67 -28.43 -37.84 13.40
CA MET A 67 -29.42 -38.01 14.47
C MET A 67 -30.86 -37.73 14.02
N GLY A 68 -31.07 -37.42 12.73
CA GLY A 68 -32.38 -37.21 12.11
C GLY A 68 -32.82 -35.76 12.01
N ASN A 69 -32.06 -34.80 12.56
CA ASN A 69 -32.34 -33.37 12.43
C ASN A 69 -31.62 -32.78 11.21
N LYS A 70 -32.33 -32.76 10.07
CA LYS A 70 -31.79 -32.27 8.79
C LYS A 70 -31.97 -30.77 8.58
N THR A 71 -32.62 -30.09 9.53
CA THR A 71 -32.87 -28.64 9.47
C THR A 71 -31.85 -27.81 10.23
N ALA A 72 -30.91 -28.48 10.90
CA ALA A 72 -29.83 -27.81 11.63
C ALA A 72 -28.99 -26.96 10.67
N THR A 73 -28.76 -25.71 11.06
CA THR A 73 -27.88 -24.79 10.34
C THR A 73 -26.96 -24.12 11.34
N VAL A 74 -25.73 -23.85 10.90
CA VAL A 74 -24.75 -23.10 11.69
C VAL A 74 -24.17 -22.00 10.80
N THR A 75 -24.23 -20.78 11.28
CA THR A 75 -23.61 -19.63 10.64
C THR A 75 -22.23 -19.38 11.23
N VAL A 76 -21.23 -19.24 10.37
CA VAL A 76 -19.87 -18.87 10.74
C VAL A 76 -19.56 -17.51 10.15
N ASP A 77 -19.36 -16.51 11.01
CA ASP A 77 -18.94 -15.17 10.56
C ASP A 77 -17.48 -15.21 10.10
N LEU A 78 -17.22 -14.69 8.89
CA LEU A 78 -15.89 -14.71 8.29
C LEU A 78 -15.04 -13.55 8.81
N LYS A 79 -13.76 -13.84 9.02
CA LYS A 79 -12.76 -12.89 9.52
C LYS A 79 -11.89 -12.32 8.40
N GLN A 80 -11.76 -13.02 7.28
CA GLN A 80 -10.98 -12.60 6.11
C GLN A 80 -11.31 -11.17 5.65
N LYS A 81 -10.32 -10.46 5.12
CA LYS A 81 -10.45 -9.07 4.64
C LYS A 81 -10.28 -8.93 3.15
N GLN A 82 -9.95 -10.00 2.44
CA GLN A 82 -9.97 -10.07 0.99
C GLN A 82 -11.11 -10.97 0.50
N ALA A 83 -11.63 -10.67 -0.70
CA ALA A 83 -12.67 -11.49 -1.32
C ALA A 83 -12.04 -12.69 -2.02
N ASP A 84 -12.72 -13.82 -1.93
CA ASP A 84 -12.22 -15.14 -2.33
C ASP A 84 -10.98 -15.55 -1.53
N TRP A 85 -10.54 -16.80 -1.69
CA TRP A 85 -9.42 -17.35 -0.95
C TRP A 85 -8.09 -16.91 -1.56
N GLN A 86 -7.22 -16.31 -0.75
CA GLN A 86 -5.90 -15.86 -1.18
C GLN A 86 -4.81 -16.87 -0.86
N SER A 87 -4.99 -17.66 0.20
CA SER A 87 -3.97 -18.59 0.67
C SER A 87 -4.12 -20.02 0.16
N MET A 88 -5.28 -20.37 -0.39
CA MET A 88 -5.63 -21.74 -0.74
C MET A 88 -6.38 -21.80 -2.06
N ASP A 89 -5.84 -22.59 -2.99
CA ASP A 89 -6.51 -22.97 -4.24
C ASP A 89 -6.03 -24.37 -4.67
N PRO A 90 -6.87 -25.42 -4.62
CA PRO A 90 -8.28 -25.38 -4.21
C PRO A 90 -8.47 -25.33 -2.69
N VAL A 91 -9.64 -24.86 -2.26
CA VAL A 91 -10.10 -25.01 -0.89
C VAL A 91 -10.73 -26.38 -0.69
N ASN A 92 -10.40 -27.06 0.41
CA ASN A 92 -10.98 -28.35 0.78
C ASN A 92 -11.58 -28.31 2.18
N ILE A 93 -12.90 -28.48 2.26
CA ILE A 93 -13.66 -28.58 3.51
C ILE A 93 -14.34 -29.94 3.55
N ARG A 94 -13.74 -30.87 4.30
CA ARG A 94 -14.27 -32.24 4.52
C ARG A 94 -14.63 -33.00 3.23
N GLY A 95 -13.88 -32.77 2.15
CA GLY A 95 -14.10 -33.44 0.86
C GLY A 95 -14.89 -32.61 -0.17
N ILE A 96 -15.48 -31.47 0.22
CA ILE A 96 -15.96 -30.46 -0.72
C ILE A 96 -14.75 -29.67 -1.19
N ILE A 97 -14.41 -29.80 -2.48
CA ILE A 97 -13.26 -29.14 -3.12
C ILE A 97 -13.78 -28.06 -4.07
N HIS A 98 -13.32 -26.81 -3.91
CA HIS A 98 -13.68 -25.69 -4.79
C HIS A 98 -12.43 -24.90 -5.19
N TYR A 99 -12.37 -24.49 -6.45
CA TYR A 99 -11.23 -23.76 -7.02
C TYR A 99 -11.55 -22.27 -7.12
N LYS A 100 -10.51 -21.44 -6.99
CA LYS A 100 -10.66 -19.99 -7.07
C LYS A 100 -11.30 -19.58 -8.40
N GLY A 101 -12.30 -18.71 -8.34
CA GLY A 101 -13.03 -18.22 -9.52
C GLY A 101 -13.88 -19.27 -10.26
N ALA A 102 -14.04 -20.49 -9.73
CA ALA A 102 -14.97 -21.46 -10.29
C ALA A 102 -16.43 -21.12 -9.95
N ASP A 103 -17.36 -21.53 -10.82
CA ASP A 103 -18.79 -21.40 -10.59
C ASP A 103 -19.25 -22.23 -9.36
N ASP A 104 -20.49 -21.95 -8.93
CA ASP A 104 -21.15 -22.69 -7.85
C ASP A 104 -21.27 -24.19 -8.16
N THR A 105 -21.26 -25.00 -7.11
CA THR A 105 -21.56 -26.43 -7.14
C THR A 105 -22.74 -26.73 -6.22
N ASN A 106 -23.26 -27.97 -6.24
CA ASN A 106 -24.38 -28.33 -5.37
C ASN A 106 -24.05 -28.11 -3.87
N ASN A 107 -22.79 -28.34 -3.46
CA ASN A 107 -22.33 -28.23 -2.07
C ASN A 107 -21.62 -26.89 -1.75
N TRP A 108 -21.42 -26.02 -2.75
CA TRP A 108 -20.70 -24.76 -2.59
C TRP A 108 -21.41 -23.65 -3.37
N LYS A 109 -22.01 -22.70 -2.68
CA LYS A 109 -22.83 -21.63 -3.26
C LYS A 109 -22.24 -20.27 -2.85
N GLY A 110 -21.90 -19.43 -3.82
CA GLY A 110 -21.35 -18.08 -3.59
C GLY A 110 -19.84 -18.03 -3.29
N VAL A 111 -19.37 -16.81 -3.01
CA VAL A 111 -17.94 -16.49 -2.79
C VAL A 111 -17.75 -15.92 -1.40
N ALA A 112 -16.81 -16.49 -0.64
CA ALA A 112 -16.40 -15.99 0.66
C ALA A 112 -15.86 -14.55 0.51
N SER A 113 -16.47 -13.59 1.22
CA SER A 113 -16.12 -12.17 1.08
C SER A 113 -16.03 -11.46 2.44
N PRO A 114 -15.30 -10.34 2.52
CA PRO A 114 -15.09 -9.62 3.77
C PRO A 114 -16.41 -9.14 4.39
N GLY A 115 -16.54 -9.33 5.71
CA GLY A 115 -17.79 -9.00 6.42
C GLY A 115 -18.97 -9.93 6.11
N GLY A 116 -18.73 -11.00 5.34
CA GLY A 116 -19.67 -12.05 5.06
C GLY A 116 -19.70 -13.16 6.11
N ASN A 117 -20.53 -14.16 5.86
CA ASN A 117 -20.62 -15.38 6.65
C ASN A 117 -20.70 -16.62 5.73
N CYS A 118 -20.41 -17.79 6.30
CA CYS A 118 -20.74 -19.08 5.72
C CYS A 118 -21.91 -19.68 6.49
N VAL A 119 -23.03 -19.90 5.82
CA VAL A 119 -24.13 -20.71 6.35
C VAL A 119 -23.88 -22.17 5.95
N VAL A 120 -23.69 -23.02 6.96
CA VAL A 120 -23.55 -24.46 6.80
C VAL A 120 -24.91 -25.11 7.07
N SER A 121 -25.43 -25.82 6.08
CA SER A 121 -26.73 -26.49 6.12
C SER A 121 -26.63 -27.92 5.61
N TYR A 122 -27.73 -28.68 5.68
CA TYR A 122 -27.82 -30.04 5.14
C TYR A 122 -28.98 -30.14 4.15
N GLU A 123 -28.73 -30.74 2.99
CA GLU A 123 -29.73 -31.07 1.97
C GLU A 123 -29.69 -32.59 1.73
N GLU A 124 -30.84 -33.29 1.69
CA GLU A 124 -30.86 -34.76 1.63
C GLU A 124 -30.18 -35.36 0.39
N ASP A 125 -30.39 -34.74 -0.77
CA ASP A 125 -29.88 -35.24 -2.05
C ASP A 125 -28.39 -34.94 -2.25
N VAL A 126 -27.80 -34.07 -1.43
CA VAL A 126 -26.47 -33.50 -1.65
C VAL A 126 -25.52 -33.66 -0.44
N GLY A 127 -26.06 -33.74 0.77
CA GLY A 127 -25.32 -33.67 2.02
C GLY A 127 -25.14 -32.24 2.52
N VAL A 128 -24.01 -31.95 3.16
CA VAL A 128 -23.75 -30.61 3.70
C VAL A 128 -23.53 -29.59 2.57
N VAL A 129 -24.16 -28.43 2.67
CA VAL A 129 -24.03 -27.32 1.73
C VAL A 129 -23.40 -26.13 2.42
N LEU A 130 -22.42 -25.51 1.76
CA LEU A 130 -21.73 -24.31 2.19
C LEU A 130 -22.26 -23.13 1.37
N THR A 131 -22.96 -22.20 2.01
CA THR A 131 -23.46 -20.98 1.36
C THR A 131 -22.69 -19.78 1.87
N TRP A 132 -21.85 -19.22 1.01
CA TRP A 132 -20.99 -18.10 1.31
C TRP A 132 -21.69 -16.78 0.96
N SER A 133 -21.52 -15.81 1.84
CA SER A 133 -22.05 -14.46 1.67
C SER A 133 -20.97 -13.41 1.93
N GLY A 134 -21.40 -12.16 1.89
CA GLY A 134 -20.56 -10.98 1.96
C GLY A 134 -20.56 -10.28 0.61
N GLU A 135 -20.47 -8.97 0.64
CA GLU A 135 -20.00 -8.23 -0.51
C GLU A 135 -18.48 -8.31 -0.47
N ALA A 136 -17.82 -8.43 -1.62
CA ALA A 136 -16.40 -8.06 -1.66
C ALA A 136 -16.32 -6.69 -0.97
N ALA A 137 -15.58 -6.58 0.14
CA ALA A 137 -15.26 -5.24 0.63
C ALA A 137 -14.79 -4.49 -0.59
N ALA A 138 -15.37 -3.31 -0.84
CA ALA A 138 -14.72 -2.39 -1.75
C ALA A 138 -13.26 -2.41 -1.34
N LYS A 139 -12.37 -2.86 -2.25
CA LYS A 139 -10.90 -2.72 -2.11
C LYS A 139 -10.71 -1.39 -1.41
N PRO A 140 -9.94 -1.30 -0.30
CA PRO A 140 -9.92 -0.13 0.57
C PRO A 140 -10.09 1.10 -0.32
N GLN A 141 -11.26 1.74 -0.23
CA GLN A 141 -11.61 2.87 -1.08
C GLN A 141 -10.47 3.84 -0.83
N TYR A 142 -9.61 3.99 -1.83
CA TYR A 142 -8.25 4.50 -1.74
C TYR A 142 -8.13 5.62 -0.69
N PRO A 143 -6.99 5.78 0.01
CA PRO A 143 -6.88 6.76 1.08
C PRO A 143 -7.02 8.23 0.59
N PHE A 144 -7.21 8.41 -0.72
CA PHE A 144 -7.53 9.65 -1.43
C PHE A 144 -8.72 9.48 -2.40
N ASP A 145 -9.32 10.61 -2.78
CA ASP A 145 -10.28 10.75 -3.87
C ASP A 145 -9.63 10.42 -5.22
N THR A 146 -10.00 9.26 -5.77
CA THR A 146 -9.56 8.77 -7.08
C THR A 146 -10.26 9.43 -8.26
N SER A 147 -11.27 10.27 -8.03
CA SER A 147 -11.94 11.02 -9.09
C SER A 147 -11.08 12.19 -9.61
N VAL A 148 -10.07 12.61 -8.84
CA VAL A 148 -9.10 13.63 -9.24
C VAL A 148 -8.17 13.06 -10.32
N LYS A 149 -8.36 13.54 -11.56
CA LYS A 149 -7.58 13.10 -12.73
C LYS A 149 -6.65 14.18 -13.30
N ASP A 150 -6.96 15.46 -13.08
CA ASP A 150 -6.17 16.56 -13.63
C ASP A 150 -5.37 17.26 -12.53
N TYR A 151 -4.17 16.77 -12.29
CA TYR A 151 -3.23 17.42 -11.37
C TYR A 151 -2.49 18.60 -12.01
N PHE A 152 -2.39 18.67 -13.34
CA PHE A 152 -1.66 19.76 -14.00
C PHE A 152 -2.43 21.08 -13.97
N SER A 153 -3.75 21.04 -13.81
CA SER A 153 -4.52 22.24 -13.46
C SER A 153 -3.99 22.96 -12.20
N LEU A 154 -3.40 22.25 -11.24
CA LEU A 154 -2.76 22.87 -10.08
C LEU A 154 -1.63 23.81 -10.49
N LEU A 155 -0.84 23.40 -11.49
CA LEU A 155 0.25 24.20 -12.05
C LEU A 155 -0.30 25.36 -12.89
N TYR A 156 -1.24 25.09 -13.80
CA TYR A 156 -1.78 26.07 -14.74
C TYR A 156 -2.58 27.18 -14.07
N ASN A 157 -3.15 26.90 -12.89
CA ASN A 157 -3.92 27.89 -12.15
C ASN A 157 -3.07 28.90 -11.38
N THR A 158 -1.77 28.65 -11.20
CA THR A 158 -0.87 29.57 -10.50
C THR A 158 -0.56 30.85 -11.29
N ASP A 159 -0.34 31.95 -10.57
CA ASP A 159 -0.02 33.25 -11.18
C ASP A 159 1.29 33.18 -11.97
N PHE A 160 2.32 32.52 -11.42
CA PHE A 160 3.64 32.40 -12.06
C PHE A 160 3.62 31.60 -13.37
N TRP A 161 2.60 30.75 -13.55
CA TRP A 161 2.39 30.03 -14.80
C TRP A 161 1.67 30.92 -15.81
N LYS A 162 0.59 31.57 -15.38
CA LYS A 162 -0.25 32.44 -16.23
C LYS A 162 0.46 33.69 -16.74
N ASP A 163 1.32 34.29 -15.91
CA ASP A 163 2.04 35.51 -16.24
C ASP A 163 3.31 35.27 -17.08
N GLY A 164 3.66 34.00 -17.33
CA GLY A 164 4.86 33.63 -18.09
C GLY A 164 6.18 33.97 -17.41
N SER A 165 6.18 34.19 -16.08
CA SER A 165 7.38 34.54 -15.32
C SER A 165 8.35 33.37 -15.11
N LEU A 166 7.97 32.15 -15.50
CA LEU A 166 8.79 30.95 -15.44
C LEU A 166 9.91 30.97 -16.50
N LYS A 167 11.08 31.47 -16.11
CA LYS A 167 12.28 31.56 -16.97
C LYS A 167 13.16 30.31 -16.88
N THR A 168 12.69 29.20 -17.45
CA THR A 168 13.51 27.98 -17.60
C THR A 168 13.11 27.24 -18.88
N THR A 169 13.97 26.35 -19.37
CA THR A 169 13.65 25.40 -20.46
C THR A 169 13.22 24.04 -19.92
N ASN A 170 13.43 23.78 -18.63
CA ASN A 170 13.03 22.57 -17.92
C ASN A 170 12.79 22.93 -16.44
N PHE A 171 11.56 22.80 -15.96
CA PHE A 171 11.23 23.11 -14.58
C PHE A 171 11.25 21.84 -13.70
N GLU A 172 11.48 22.05 -12.41
CA GLU A 172 11.48 21.04 -11.36
C GLU A 172 10.94 21.72 -10.09
N PHE A 173 9.75 21.32 -9.65
CA PHE A 173 9.06 21.83 -8.47
C PHE A 173 8.81 20.68 -7.49
N ASP A 174 9.79 20.37 -6.65
CA ASP A 174 9.66 19.36 -5.60
C ASP A 174 8.94 19.89 -4.37
N SER A 175 7.97 19.11 -3.86
CA SER A 175 7.20 19.43 -2.65
C SER A 175 8.05 19.61 -1.40
N ARG A 176 9.26 19.04 -1.39
CA ARG A 176 10.21 19.11 -0.27
C ARG A 176 11.21 20.26 -0.38
N CYS A 177 11.17 21.06 -1.43
CA CYS A 177 12.12 22.15 -1.66
C CYS A 177 11.92 23.30 -0.65
N PRO A 178 12.85 23.50 0.31
CA PRO A 178 12.70 24.52 1.34
C PRO A 178 12.84 25.90 0.73
N GLY A 179 12.05 26.86 1.23
CA GLY A 179 12.10 28.26 0.78
C GLY A 179 11.71 28.47 -0.69
N SER A 180 11.11 27.49 -1.35
CA SER A 180 10.63 27.64 -2.72
C SER A 180 9.57 28.74 -2.81
N LYS A 181 9.74 29.66 -3.77
CA LYS A 181 8.73 30.68 -4.08
C LYS A 181 7.53 30.12 -4.88
N TYR A 182 7.64 28.90 -5.42
CA TYR A 182 6.62 28.29 -6.28
C TYR A 182 5.72 27.32 -5.50
N ILE A 183 6.29 26.55 -4.57
CA ILE A 183 5.55 25.53 -3.80
C ILE A 183 4.36 26.12 -3.02
N PRO A 184 4.46 27.28 -2.33
CA PRO A 184 3.30 27.85 -1.64
C PRO A 184 2.11 28.18 -2.56
N SER A 185 2.37 28.55 -3.82
CA SER A 185 1.29 28.80 -4.79
C SER A 185 0.64 27.49 -5.26
N LEU A 186 1.43 26.43 -5.43
CA LEU A 186 0.93 25.09 -5.76
C LEU A 186 0.13 24.49 -4.59
N GLU A 187 0.61 24.63 -3.36
CA GLU A 187 -0.08 24.19 -2.14
C GLU A 187 -1.44 24.89 -1.99
N LYS A 188 -1.51 26.19 -2.27
CA LYS A 188 -2.78 26.94 -2.27
C LYS A 188 -3.78 26.44 -3.32
N GLU A 189 -3.33 26.03 -4.50
CA GLU A 189 -4.20 25.37 -5.48
C GLU A 189 -4.60 23.97 -5.00
N LEU A 190 -3.68 23.25 -4.36
CA LEU A 190 -3.90 21.91 -3.83
C LEU A 190 -4.93 21.88 -2.69
N GLU A 191 -4.97 22.91 -1.83
CA GLU A 191 -5.98 23.11 -0.78
C GLU A 191 -7.43 23.16 -1.30
N LYS A 192 -7.62 23.46 -2.59
CA LYS A 192 -8.95 23.45 -3.23
C LYS A 192 -9.45 22.05 -3.54
N LEU A 193 -8.56 21.06 -3.57
CA LEU A 193 -8.90 19.66 -3.71
C LEU A 193 -9.23 19.07 -2.33
N ASN A 194 -10.11 18.07 -2.32
CA ASN A 194 -10.52 17.38 -1.11
C ASN A 194 -9.94 15.95 -1.09
N ASN A 195 -8.92 15.74 -0.24
CA ASN A 195 -8.28 14.45 -0.03
C ASN A 195 -7.70 13.82 -1.31
N SER A 196 -6.89 14.54 -2.08
CA SER A 196 -6.25 14.00 -3.29
C SER A 196 -4.97 13.18 -2.99
N LEU A 197 -4.45 12.47 -4.00
CA LEU A 197 -3.17 11.74 -3.93
C LEU A 197 -2.01 12.61 -3.41
N LEU A 198 -1.97 13.89 -3.80
CA LEU A 198 -0.88 14.81 -3.42
C LEU A 198 -1.04 15.39 -2.01
N GLN A 199 -2.18 15.14 -1.35
CA GLN A 199 -2.47 15.55 0.03
C GLN A 199 -2.25 14.41 1.04
N GLN A 200 -1.80 13.24 0.59
CA GLN A 200 -1.50 12.12 1.47
C GLN A 200 -0.35 12.45 2.42
N GLU A 201 -0.47 11.98 3.66
CA GLU A 201 0.54 12.23 4.69
C GLU A 201 1.90 11.68 4.24
N ASN A 202 2.97 12.43 4.52
CA ASN A 202 4.36 12.07 4.24
C ASN A 202 4.72 11.84 2.76
N CYS A 203 3.79 12.02 1.82
CA CYS A 203 4.12 11.87 0.41
C CYS A 203 5.16 12.90 -0.06
N THR A 204 5.88 12.55 -1.12
CA THR A 204 6.68 13.49 -1.89
C THR A 204 6.17 13.50 -3.32
N TRP A 205 5.98 14.70 -3.86
CA TRP A 205 5.63 14.90 -5.26
C TRP A 205 6.51 15.95 -5.92
N ALA A 206 6.63 15.86 -7.24
CA ALA A 206 7.31 16.88 -8.02
C ALA A 206 6.62 17.08 -9.37
N PHE A 207 6.37 18.34 -9.73
CA PHE A 207 6.02 18.71 -11.10
C PHE A 207 7.32 18.99 -11.86
N LEU A 208 7.50 18.36 -13.01
CA LEU A 208 8.71 18.46 -13.82
C LEU A 208 8.39 18.65 -15.31
N GLY A 209 9.34 19.19 -16.06
CA GLY A 209 9.37 19.11 -17.52
C GLY A 209 9.29 20.45 -18.24
N ASN A 210 8.57 20.47 -19.36
CA ASN A 210 8.62 21.57 -20.32
C ASN A 210 7.59 22.69 -20.02
N PRO A 211 8.03 23.96 -19.85
CA PRO A 211 7.13 25.06 -19.51
C PRO A 211 6.38 25.67 -20.71
N TYR A 212 6.73 25.32 -21.95
CA TYR A 212 6.14 25.95 -23.13
C TYR A 212 4.77 25.35 -23.48
N ASP A 213 3.83 26.20 -23.90
CA ASP A 213 2.52 25.80 -24.41
C ASP A 213 2.65 24.84 -25.61
N GLY A 214 1.75 23.85 -25.70
CA GLY A 214 1.80 22.83 -26.75
C GLY A 214 2.82 21.71 -26.48
N ARG A 215 3.44 21.70 -25.30
CA ARG A 215 4.39 20.67 -24.83
C ARG A 215 3.88 19.93 -23.60
N GLU A 216 2.56 19.82 -23.45
CA GLU A 216 1.88 19.14 -22.35
C GLU A 216 2.38 17.70 -22.17
N SER A 217 2.63 16.98 -23.27
CA SER A 217 3.14 15.60 -23.24
C SER A 217 4.57 15.46 -22.69
N GLU A 218 5.27 16.58 -22.49
CA GLU A 218 6.62 16.65 -21.91
C GLU A 218 6.60 17.24 -20.50
N ARG A 219 5.43 17.21 -19.85
CA ARG A 219 5.24 17.55 -18.45
C ARG A 219 4.95 16.27 -17.67
N TYR A 220 5.48 16.20 -16.46
CA TYR A 220 5.49 15.01 -15.63
C TYR A 220 5.16 15.38 -14.20
N LEU A 221 4.32 14.58 -13.56
CA LEU A 221 4.09 14.60 -12.11
C LEU A 221 4.61 13.29 -11.56
N PHE A 222 5.65 13.36 -10.73
CA PHE A 222 6.17 12.20 -10.01
C PHE A 222 5.59 12.23 -8.60
N TRP A 223 5.18 11.08 -8.08
CA TRP A 223 4.62 10.94 -6.74
C TRP A 223 5.09 9.65 -6.08
N THR A 224 5.37 9.72 -4.78
CA THR A 224 5.60 8.57 -3.90
C THR A 224 4.97 8.86 -2.54
N SER A 225 4.48 7.83 -1.84
CA SER A 225 4.04 7.93 -0.44
C SER A 225 5.19 8.11 0.54
N LEU A 226 6.44 7.97 0.09
CA LEU A 226 7.61 8.07 0.94
C LEU A 226 8.01 9.52 1.21
N ASN A 227 8.38 9.82 2.46
CA ASN A 227 9.08 11.05 2.79
C ASN A 227 10.53 10.93 2.31
N THR A 228 10.85 11.54 1.18
CA THR A 228 12.19 11.45 0.58
C THR A 228 13.30 11.98 1.48
N ASN A 229 13.01 12.94 2.37
CA ASN A 229 14.01 13.42 3.34
C ASN A 229 14.36 12.36 4.40
N GLU A 230 13.43 11.46 4.71
CA GLU A 230 13.66 10.32 5.61
C GLU A 230 14.33 9.15 4.88
N VAL A 231 13.97 8.95 3.61
CA VAL A 231 14.60 7.93 2.76
C VAL A 231 16.08 8.21 2.52
N GLY A 232 16.45 9.48 2.30
CA GLY A 232 17.81 9.89 2.00
C GLY A 232 18.15 9.89 0.50
N GLY A 233 19.32 10.43 0.16
CA GLY A 233 19.79 10.62 -1.21
C GLY A 233 20.39 9.35 -1.83
N GLY A 234 20.21 9.17 -3.15
CA GLY A 234 20.81 8.05 -3.87
C GLY A 234 20.07 6.72 -3.75
N VAL A 235 18.87 6.71 -3.15
CA VAL A 235 18.07 5.51 -2.91
C VAL A 235 17.11 5.28 -4.06
N LYS A 236 17.02 4.04 -4.55
CA LYS A 236 16.04 3.68 -5.59
C LYS A 236 14.67 3.46 -4.95
N ILE A 237 13.68 4.24 -5.33
CA ILE A 237 12.32 4.20 -4.80
C ILE A 237 11.28 3.98 -5.91
N PRO A 238 10.11 3.40 -5.60
CA PRO A 238 9.00 3.33 -6.53
C PRO A 238 8.29 4.68 -6.61
N VAL A 239 7.75 4.99 -7.78
CA VAL A 239 7.00 6.22 -8.04
C VAL A 239 5.81 5.95 -8.96
N ILE A 240 4.71 6.67 -8.71
CA ILE A 240 3.66 6.89 -9.71
C ILE A 240 4.07 8.10 -10.55
N ILE A 241 3.88 7.99 -11.86
CA ILE A 241 4.12 9.07 -12.80
C ILE A 241 2.85 9.34 -13.59
N GLN A 242 2.39 10.59 -13.57
CA GLN A 242 1.38 11.07 -14.51
C GLN A 242 2.05 11.97 -15.56
N THR A 243 1.83 11.70 -16.84
CA THR A 243 2.24 12.60 -17.93
C THR A 243 1.18 13.67 -18.17
N GLY A 244 1.55 14.83 -18.70
CA GLY A 244 0.62 15.94 -18.94
C GLY A 244 -0.49 15.65 -19.96
N ASP A 245 -0.38 14.56 -20.72
CA ASP A 245 -1.45 14.01 -21.56
C ASP A 245 -2.34 12.98 -20.83
N GLY A 246 -2.23 12.89 -19.50
CA GLY A 246 -3.13 12.14 -18.61
C GLY A 246 -2.83 10.64 -18.48
N LYS A 247 -1.71 10.13 -19.00
CA LYS A 247 -1.34 8.71 -18.87
C LYS A 247 -0.64 8.45 -17.54
N TYR A 248 -0.85 7.27 -16.98
CA TYR A 248 -0.25 6.84 -15.72
C TYR A 248 0.81 5.76 -15.94
N TYR A 249 1.86 5.81 -15.15
CA TYR A 249 2.92 4.81 -15.11
C TYR A 249 3.33 4.53 -13.68
N VAL A 250 3.81 3.32 -13.41
CA VAL A 250 4.56 2.99 -12.19
C VAL A 250 5.97 2.59 -12.60
N SER A 251 6.95 3.25 -12.00
CA SER A 251 8.37 3.04 -12.31
C SER A 251 9.19 3.22 -11.04
N HIS A 252 10.51 3.23 -11.19
CA HIS A 252 11.46 3.53 -10.12
C HIS A 252 12.33 4.71 -10.49
N THR A 253 12.60 5.57 -9.51
CA THR A 253 13.59 6.66 -9.61
C THR A 253 14.66 6.47 -8.55
N THR A 254 15.80 7.14 -8.72
CA THR A 254 16.78 7.26 -7.64
C THR A 254 16.63 8.64 -7.03
N THR A 255 16.40 8.75 -5.72
CA THR A 255 16.31 10.03 -5.01
C THR A 255 17.55 10.88 -5.21
N GLY A 256 17.37 12.19 -5.29
CA GLY A 256 18.46 13.13 -5.57
C GLY A 256 18.66 14.12 -4.44
N GLU A 257 19.89 14.31 -3.97
CA GLU A 257 20.20 15.40 -3.05
C GLU A 257 20.16 16.74 -3.78
N ARG A 258 19.65 17.76 -3.09
CA ARG A 258 19.58 19.14 -3.55
C ARG A 258 19.99 20.06 -2.41
N GLU A 259 20.57 21.19 -2.74
CA GLU A 259 20.93 22.24 -1.79
C GLU A 259 20.57 23.59 -2.41
N ASN A 260 19.88 24.42 -1.65
CA ASN A 260 19.63 25.82 -1.99
C ASN A 260 19.99 26.70 -0.79
N LYS A 261 19.77 28.02 -0.92
CA LYS A 261 20.07 29.00 0.14
C LYS A 261 19.29 28.77 1.44
N ASP A 262 18.16 28.08 1.38
CA ASP A 262 17.22 27.85 2.49
C ASP A 262 17.40 26.45 3.12
N GLY A 263 18.18 25.56 2.50
CA GLY A 263 18.61 24.29 3.09
C GLY A 263 18.83 23.15 2.09
N LYS A 264 19.12 21.97 2.65
CA LYS A 264 19.22 20.70 1.92
C LYS A 264 17.87 19.98 1.92
N TYR A 265 17.57 19.29 0.84
CA TYR A 265 16.41 18.40 0.73
C TYR A 265 16.68 17.27 -0.25
N ILE A 266 15.83 16.25 -0.20
CA ILE A 266 15.89 15.09 -1.08
C ILE A 266 14.73 15.16 -2.07
N ALA A 267 15.06 15.35 -3.34
CA ALA A 267 14.14 15.31 -4.47
C ALA A 267 13.71 13.87 -4.79
N VAL A 268 12.52 13.71 -5.38
CA VAL A 268 11.95 12.41 -5.75
C VAL A 268 12.78 11.66 -6.80
N SER A 269 13.66 12.38 -7.51
CA SER A 269 14.58 11.81 -8.49
C SER A 269 15.92 12.56 -8.57
N LYS A 270 16.93 11.92 -9.14
CA LYS A 270 18.13 12.58 -9.68
C LYS A 270 17.70 13.59 -10.74
N HIS A 271 18.54 14.59 -11.01
CA HIS A 271 18.21 15.58 -12.03
C HIS A 271 17.96 14.92 -13.38
N LEU A 272 16.79 15.23 -13.95
CA LEU A 272 16.39 14.88 -15.30
C LEU A 272 16.37 16.19 -16.10
N TYR A 273 17.22 16.28 -17.11
CA TYR A 273 17.52 17.52 -17.83
C TYR A 273 16.67 17.72 -19.09
N ASN A 274 16.02 16.67 -19.58
CA ASN A 274 15.29 16.69 -20.84
C ASN A 274 14.27 15.57 -20.95
N ASP A 275 13.36 15.73 -21.91
CA ASP A 275 12.29 14.79 -22.24
C ASP A 275 12.77 13.35 -22.48
N GLN A 276 13.94 13.15 -23.08
CA GLN A 276 14.48 11.80 -23.32
C GLN A 276 14.78 11.06 -22.01
N GLN A 277 15.27 11.77 -20.99
CA GLN A 277 15.54 11.19 -19.67
C GLN A 277 14.23 10.85 -18.94
N TYR A 278 13.21 11.71 -18.99
CA TYR A 278 11.89 11.39 -18.44
C TYR A 278 11.28 10.16 -19.13
N LYS A 279 11.30 10.11 -20.47
CA LYS A 279 10.83 8.95 -21.24
C LYS A 279 11.60 7.67 -20.93
N SER A 280 12.86 7.77 -20.52
CA SER A 280 13.65 6.59 -20.09
C SER A 280 13.13 6.03 -18.77
N VAL A 281 12.73 6.89 -17.83
CA VAL A 281 12.05 6.46 -16.58
C VAL A 281 10.72 5.80 -16.90
N LEU A 282 9.92 6.36 -17.82
CA LEU A 282 8.65 5.76 -18.24
C LEU A 282 8.84 4.38 -18.88
N LYS A 283 9.82 4.23 -19.78
CA LYS A 283 10.12 2.96 -20.47
C LYS A 283 10.61 1.86 -19.54
N ALA A 284 11.22 2.23 -18.42
CA ALA A 284 11.64 1.28 -17.38
C ALA A 284 10.50 0.83 -16.47
N GLY A 285 9.35 1.50 -16.55
CA GLY A 285 8.14 1.16 -15.80
C GLY A 285 7.05 0.57 -16.69
N GLU A 286 5.88 0.43 -16.10
CA GLU A 286 4.69 -0.07 -16.76
C GLU A 286 3.62 1.02 -16.86
N LYS A 287 2.82 0.98 -17.93
CA LYS A 287 1.73 1.92 -18.18
C LYS A 287 0.42 1.36 -17.64
N TYR A 288 -0.41 2.23 -17.07
CA TYR A 288 -1.73 1.88 -16.53
C TYR A 288 -2.83 2.79 -17.09
N ASP A 289 -4.04 2.25 -17.18
CA ASP A 289 -5.19 2.94 -17.76
C ASP A 289 -5.89 3.90 -16.77
N SER A 290 -5.53 3.87 -15.49
CA SER A 290 -6.13 4.74 -14.46
C SER A 290 -5.20 4.95 -13.27
N LEU A 291 -5.44 6.05 -12.53
CA LEU A 291 -4.78 6.32 -11.25
C LEU A 291 -4.97 5.17 -10.25
N THR A 292 -6.20 4.64 -10.17
CA THR A 292 -6.58 3.47 -9.38
C THR A 292 -5.68 2.26 -9.68
N ALA A 293 -5.52 1.90 -10.95
CA ALA A 293 -4.66 0.78 -11.36
C ALA A 293 -3.17 1.06 -11.08
N ALA A 294 -2.71 2.28 -11.36
CA ALA A 294 -1.34 2.69 -11.05
C ALA A 294 -1.06 2.67 -9.54
N TYR A 295 -2.01 3.07 -8.70
CA TYR A 295 -1.83 3.06 -7.26
C TYR A 295 -1.73 1.64 -6.69
N VAL A 296 -2.53 0.69 -7.19
CA VAL A 296 -2.40 -0.73 -6.79
C VAL A 296 -1.02 -1.28 -7.17
N ALA A 297 -0.56 -1.01 -8.39
CA ALA A 297 0.77 -1.43 -8.83
C ALA A 297 1.89 -0.75 -8.04
N TYR A 298 1.72 0.52 -7.67
CA TYR A 298 2.63 1.24 -6.79
C TYR A 298 2.73 0.60 -5.40
N LEU A 299 1.61 0.16 -4.80
CA LEU A 299 1.65 -0.52 -3.50
C LEU A 299 2.47 -1.81 -3.54
N LEU A 300 2.38 -2.58 -4.63
CA LEU A 300 3.22 -3.78 -4.84
C LEU A 300 4.71 -3.40 -4.96
N ALA A 301 5.03 -2.36 -5.73
CA ALA A 301 6.40 -1.87 -5.88
C ALA A 301 6.96 -1.28 -4.58
N LEU A 302 6.11 -0.63 -3.77
CA LEU A 302 6.44 -0.14 -2.43
C LEU A 302 6.77 -1.28 -1.48
N GLU A 303 5.98 -2.35 -1.50
CA GLU A 303 6.24 -3.54 -0.69
C GLU A 303 7.58 -4.20 -1.07
N GLU A 304 7.89 -4.29 -2.37
CA GLU A 304 9.19 -4.79 -2.84
C GLU A 304 10.36 -3.89 -2.41
N TYR A 305 10.18 -2.57 -2.50
CA TYR A 305 11.16 -1.60 -2.03
C TYR A 305 11.43 -1.75 -0.53
N GLU A 306 10.38 -1.82 0.29
CA GLU A 306 10.49 -1.98 1.74
C GLU A 306 11.20 -3.28 2.12
N LYS A 307 10.92 -4.39 1.42
CA LYS A 307 11.67 -5.66 1.57
C LYS A 307 13.15 -5.48 1.24
N SER A 308 13.48 -4.83 0.11
CA SER A 308 14.88 -4.64 -0.29
C SER A 308 15.66 -3.73 0.66
N ALA A 309 15.01 -2.72 1.24
CA ALA A 309 15.62 -1.81 2.20
C ALA A 309 15.93 -2.51 3.54
N LEU A 310 15.14 -3.51 3.91
CA LEU A 310 15.37 -4.36 5.08
C LEU A 310 16.57 -5.30 4.89
N ASP A 311 16.78 -5.82 3.67
CA ASP A 311 17.89 -6.75 3.36
C ASP A 311 19.25 -6.04 3.21
N SER A 312 19.25 -4.72 3.01
CA SER A 312 20.46 -3.89 2.84
C SER A 312 21.06 -3.33 4.15
N ASN A 313 20.44 -3.62 5.30
CA ASN A 313 20.87 -3.19 6.65
C ASN A 313 21.18 -4.39 7.55
#